data_AF-A0A2Z4WB95-F1
#
_entry.id   AF-A0A2Z4WB95-F1
#
_cell.length_a   1.000
_cell.length_b   1.000
_cell.length_c   1.000
_cell.angle_alpha   90.00
_cell.angle_beta   90.00
_cell.angle_gamma   90.00
#
_symmetry.space_group_name_H-M   'P 1'
#
loop_
_entity.id
_entity.type
_entity.pdbx_description
1 polymer ?
#
loop_
_entity_poly.entity_id
_entity_poly.type
_entity_poly.pdbx_seq_one_letter_code
_entity_poly.pdbx_strand_id
1 'polypeptide(L)'
;MLSNILIKLNNLMKNYKDISLSEDDLKMLSKILKFYNNEIVPIDVIKDKLNLNYEQVNNLLIYFAKERIVKLNYKVWCENSNCNSEQSIYENIYEIPLEECDMCPKKCKKVNNIYVVYRVKLDE
;
A
#
# COMPACT_ATOMS: atom_id res chain seq x y z
N MET A 1 25.41 3.15 -10.63
CA MET A 1 24.48 4.30 -10.70
C MET A 1 23.40 4.07 -9.66
N LEU A 2 23.37 4.87 -8.58
CA LEU A 2 22.29 4.83 -7.60
C LEU A 2 20.99 5.15 -8.34
N SER A 3 19.97 4.30 -8.22
CA SER A 3 18.72 4.55 -8.93
C SER A 3 18.04 5.82 -8.42
N ASN A 4 17.43 6.60 -9.33
CA ASN A 4 16.72 7.85 -9.02
C ASN A 4 15.81 7.76 -7.78
N ILE A 5 15.11 6.63 -7.61
CA ILE A 5 14.25 6.39 -6.45
C ILE A 5 15.02 6.29 -5.12
N LEU A 6 16.23 5.72 -5.08
CA LEU A 6 17.02 5.63 -3.86
C LEU A 6 17.52 7.02 -3.42
N ILE A 7 17.86 7.89 -4.37
CA ILE A 7 18.20 9.29 -4.09
C ILE A 7 16.97 10.02 -3.54
N LYS A 8 15.80 9.83 -4.17
CA LYS A 8 14.52 10.39 -3.70
C LYS A 8 14.21 9.93 -2.27
N LEU A 9 14.28 8.63 -1.98
CA LEU A 9 14.06 8.07 -0.65
C LEU A 9 15.01 8.66 0.39
N ASN A 10 16.31 8.72 0.09
CA ASN A 10 17.31 9.33 0.99
C ASN A 10 16.96 10.78 1.34
N ASN A 11 16.48 11.57 0.38
CA ASN A 11 16.08 12.95 0.64
C ASN A 11 14.79 13.05 1.45
N LEU A 12 13.79 12.23 1.15
CA LEU A 12 12.52 12.23 1.87
C LEU A 12 12.67 11.80 3.33
N MET A 13 13.53 10.81 3.57
CA MET A 13 13.71 10.23 4.90
C MET A 13 14.52 11.14 5.83
N LYS A 14 15.26 12.14 5.31
CA LYS A 14 15.87 13.19 6.15
C LYS A 14 14.84 14.01 6.93
N ASN A 15 13.64 14.15 6.37
CA ASN A 15 12.56 14.96 6.96
C ASN A 15 11.53 14.11 7.72
N TYR A 16 11.60 12.79 7.61
CA TYR A 16 10.66 11.86 8.24
C TYR A 16 11.20 11.43 9.62
N LYS A 17 10.53 11.87 10.69
CA LYS A 17 11.02 11.67 12.07
C LYS A 17 10.48 10.42 12.77
N ASP A 18 9.44 9.79 12.22
CA ASP A 18 8.74 8.70 12.90
C ASP A 18 9.54 7.38 12.88
N ILE A 19 10.45 7.23 11.92
CA ILE A 19 11.26 6.02 11.74
C ILE A 19 12.66 6.40 11.23
N SER A 20 13.69 5.84 11.86
CA SER A 20 15.07 5.88 11.36
C SER A 20 15.36 4.63 10.56
N LEU A 21 15.59 4.76 9.25
CA LEU A 21 15.99 3.66 8.36
C LEU A 21 17.48 3.76 8.05
N SER A 22 18.20 2.64 8.12
CA SER A 22 19.59 2.57 7.70
C SER A 22 19.74 2.69 6.18
N GLU A 23 20.96 2.90 5.69
CA GLU A 23 21.21 2.94 4.24
C GLU A 23 20.81 1.62 3.55
N ASP A 24 21.00 0.49 4.23
CA ASP A 24 20.63 -0.83 3.72
C ASP A 24 19.12 -1.03 3.70
N ASP A 25 18.40 -0.50 4.69
CA ASP A 25 16.94 -0.47 4.70
C ASP A 25 16.41 0.36 3.53
N LEU A 26 17.02 1.51 3.25
CA LEU A 26 16.63 2.36 2.11
C LEU A 26 16.92 1.69 0.77
N LYS A 27 18.03 0.97 0.64
CA LYS A 27 18.32 0.14 -0.54
C LYS A 27 17.31 -0.98 -0.70
N MET A 28 16.93 -1.65 0.39
CA MET A 28 15.91 -2.70 0.38
C MET A 28 14.54 -2.14 -0.02
N LEU A 29 14.13 -1.04 0.61
CA LEU A 29 12.88 -0.35 0.29
C LEU A 29 12.84 0.11 -1.16
N SER A 30 13.94 0.65 -1.68
CA SER A 30 14.07 0.99 -3.10
C SER A 30 13.87 -0.22 -4.00
N LYS A 31 14.41 -1.39 -3.64
CA LYS A 31 14.20 -2.63 -4.40
C LYS A 31 12.74 -3.09 -4.35
N ILE A 32 12.11 -3.05 -3.17
CA ILE A 32 10.70 -3.41 -2.99
C ILE A 32 9.82 -2.51 -3.86
N LEU A 33 9.97 -1.18 -3.76
CA LEU A 33 9.15 -0.23 -4.53
C LEU A 33 9.33 -0.41 -6.05
N LYS A 34 10.54 -0.68 -6.52
CA LYS A 34 10.78 -0.98 -7.93
C LYS A 34 10.13 -2.28 -8.38
N PHE A 35 10.23 -3.32 -7.55
CA PHE A 35 9.65 -4.61 -7.85
C PHE A 35 8.13 -4.51 -8.00
N TYR A 36 7.47 -3.76 -7.12
CA TYR A 36 6.03 -3.53 -7.16
C TYR A 36 5.61 -2.31 -8.00
N ASN A 37 6.43 -1.83 -8.93
CA ASN A 37 6.08 -0.63 -9.70
C ASN A 37 4.76 -0.84 -10.48
N ASN A 38 3.81 0.08 -10.34
CA ASN A 38 2.43 -0.02 -10.82
C ASN A 38 1.59 -1.15 -10.20
N GLU A 39 2.08 -1.85 -9.19
CA GLU A 39 1.39 -2.92 -8.47
C GLU A 39 1.07 -2.49 -7.02
N ILE A 40 0.25 -3.30 -6.33
CA ILE A 40 -0.01 -3.12 -4.91
C ILE A 40 1.15 -3.70 -4.12
N VAL A 41 1.81 -2.88 -3.30
CA VAL A 41 2.83 -3.38 -2.38
C VAL A 41 2.16 -4.00 -1.14
N PRO A 42 2.42 -5.28 -0.81
CA PRO A 42 1.92 -5.87 0.42
C PRO A 42 2.61 -5.25 1.63
N ILE A 43 1.82 -4.86 2.64
CA ILE A 43 2.34 -4.26 3.89
C ILE A 43 3.31 -5.22 4.57
N ASP A 44 3.00 -6.52 4.58
CA ASP A 44 3.83 -7.56 5.19
C ASP A 44 5.23 -7.63 4.58
N VAL A 45 5.37 -7.40 3.27
CA VAL A 45 6.67 -7.42 2.63
C VAL A 45 7.57 -6.31 3.17
N ILE A 46 7.03 -5.11 3.38
CA ILE A 46 7.81 -3.99 3.94
C ILE A 46 8.09 -4.25 5.42
N LYS A 47 7.07 -4.68 6.17
CA LYS A 47 7.15 -5.00 7.60
C LYS A 47 8.27 -6.00 7.88
N ASP A 48 8.26 -7.13 7.19
CA ASP A 48 9.18 -8.24 7.42
C ASP A 48 10.59 -7.91 6.91
N LYS A 49 10.71 -7.18 5.79
CA LYS A 49 12.03 -6.85 5.21
C LYS A 49 12.75 -5.69 5.90
N LEU A 50 12.01 -4.77 6.52
CA LEU A 50 12.57 -3.61 7.21
C LEU A 50 12.46 -3.72 8.74
N ASN A 51 11.93 -4.84 9.26
CA ASN A 51 11.71 -5.08 10.68
C ASN A 51 10.93 -3.94 11.37
N LEU A 52 9.84 -3.50 10.73
CA LEU A 52 8.95 -2.47 11.22
C LEU A 52 7.67 -3.10 11.78
N ASN A 53 6.90 -2.37 12.59
CA ASN A 53 5.55 -2.78 12.96
C ASN A 53 4.51 -2.26 11.93
N TYR A 54 3.26 -2.74 12.00
CA TYR A 54 2.21 -2.34 11.06
C TYR A 54 1.89 -0.84 11.08
N GLU A 55 1.94 -0.20 12.25
CA GLU A 55 1.70 1.24 12.40
C GLU A 55 2.78 2.04 11.68
N GLN A 56 4.04 1.68 11.89
CA GLN A 56 5.21 2.26 11.24
C GLN A 56 5.12 2.12 9.71
N VAL A 57 4.80 0.93 9.20
CA VAL A 57 4.67 0.72 7.74
C VAL A 57 3.52 1.55 7.17
N ASN A 58 2.37 1.60 7.84
CA ASN A 58 1.25 2.42 7.39
C ASN A 58 1.59 3.91 7.37
N ASN A 59 2.20 4.44 8.44
CA ASN A 59 2.61 5.85 8.49
C ASN A 59 3.62 6.17 7.40
N LEU A 60 4.57 5.26 7.13
CA LEU A 60 5.54 5.40 6.05
C LEU A 60 4.85 5.43 4.68
N LEU A 61 3.90 4.54 4.42
CA LEU A 61 3.17 4.48 3.16
C LEU A 61 2.22 5.68 2.98
N ILE A 62 1.62 6.19 4.05
CA ILE A 62 0.84 7.44 4.04
C ILE A 62 1.75 8.62 3.69
N TYR A 63 2.95 8.68 4.29
CA TYR A 63 3.93 9.71 3.96
C TYR A 63 4.36 9.62 2.49
N PHE A 64 4.65 8.41 1.99
CA PHE A 64 4.95 8.18 0.58
C PHE A 64 3.80 8.53 -0.37
N ALA A 65 2.55 8.42 0.08
CA ALA A 65 1.41 8.85 -0.70
C ALA A 65 1.38 10.38 -0.88
N LYS A 66 1.71 11.13 0.16
CA LYS A 66 1.85 12.60 0.09
C LYS A 66 2.96 13.00 -0.89
N GLU A 67 4.04 12.22 -0.91
CA GLU A 67 5.22 12.42 -1.79
C GLU A 67 5.09 11.77 -3.18
N ARG A 68 3.88 11.28 -3.52
CA ARG A 68 3.53 10.66 -4.81
C ARG A 68 4.45 9.49 -5.20
N ILE A 69 4.92 8.72 -4.22
CA ILE A 69 5.64 7.45 -4.45
C ILE A 69 4.66 6.28 -4.51
N VAL A 70 3.57 6.38 -3.74
CA VAL A 70 2.45 5.44 -3.79
C VAL A 70 1.14 6.20 -3.98
N LYS A 71 0.11 5.51 -4.46
CA LYS A 71 -1.27 6.00 -4.55
C LYS A 71 -2.12 5.19 -3.58
N LEU A 72 -3.00 5.87 -2.83
CA LEU A 72 -4.00 5.19 -2.04
C LEU A 72 -5.02 4.55 -2.98
N ASN A 73 -5.33 3.30 -2.70
CA ASN A 73 -6.33 2.51 -3.37
C ASN A 73 -7.12 1.73 -2.32
N TYR A 74 -8.25 1.16 -2.73
CA TYR A 74 -9.16 0.49 -1.81
C TYR A 74 -9.46 -0.92 -2.29
N LYS A 75 -9.54 -1.84 -1.34
CA LYS A 75 -10.05 -3.19 -1.54
C LYS A 75 -11.17 -3.47 -0.56
N VAL A 76 -12.10 -4.31 -0.98
CA VAL A 76 -13.22 -4.79 -0.14
C VAL A 76 -12.90 -6.20 0.31
N TRP A 77 -13.06 -6.45 1.61
CA TRP A 77 -12.98 -7.78 2.19
C TRP A 77 -14.37 -8.40 2.35
N CYS A 78 -14.50 -9.67 2.05
CA CYS A 78 -15.67 -10.50 2.29
C CYS A 78 -15.23 -11.78 3.02
N GLU A 79 -16.05 -12.31 3.91
CA GLU A 79 -15.72 -13.60 4.54
C GLU A 79 -15.92 -14.78 3.57
N ASN A 80 -16.80 -14.62 2.57
CA ASN A 80 -16.97 -15.61 1.52
C ASN A 80 -15.86 -15.45 0.49
N SER A 81 -14.93 -16.42 0.41
CA SER A 81 -13.82 -16.42 -0.55
C SER A 81 -14.28 -16.33 -2.00
N ASN A 82 -15.48 -16.82 -2.33
CA ASN A 82 -16.05 -16.70 -3.67
C ASN A 82 -16.53 -15.28 -4.00
N CYS A 83 -16.73 -14.44 -2.98
CA CYS A 83 -17.09 -13.02 -3.08
C CYS A 83 -15.89 -12.09 -2.89
N ASN A 84 -14.77 -12.61 -2.37
CA ASN A 84 -13.45 -11.97 -2.40
C ASN A 84 -12.87 -11.98 -3.81
N SER A 85 -13.69 -11.68 -4.83
CA SER A 85 -13.24 -11.61 -6.21
C SER A 85 -11.93 -10.83 -6.25
N GLU A 86 -10.85 -11.54 -6.58
CA GLU A 86 -9.46 -11.14 -6.38
C GLU A 86 -9.03 -9.85 -7.11
N GLN A 87 -9.91 -9.11 -7.78
CA GLN A 87 -9.47 -8.17 -8.83
C GLN A 87 -9.91 -6.70 -8.68
N SER A 88 -10.93 -6.38 -7.88
CA SER A 88 -11.41 -4.99 -7.85
C SER A 88 -10.60 -4.15 -6.87
N ILE A 89 -9.56 -3.49 -7.40
CA ILE A 89 -8.87 -2.39 -6.74
C ILE A 89 -9.57 -1.10 -7.17
N TYR A 90 -10.19 -0.41 -6.23
CA TYR A 90 -10.86 0.86 -6.50
C TYR A 90 -9.86 2.01 -6.32
N GLU A 91 -9.95 3.02 -7.18
CA GLU A 91 -9.13 4.23 -7.05
C GLU A 91 -9.79 5.26 -6.14
N ASN A 92 -11.12 5.24 -6.10
CA ASN A 92 -11.92 6.12 -5.27
C ASN A 92 -12.84 5.31 -4.35
N ILE A 93 -12.98 5.75 -3.10
CA ILE A 93 -13.90 5.13 -2.14
C ILE A 93 -15.35 5.18 -2.61
N TYR A 94 -15.73 6.19 -3.42
CA TYR A 94 -17.09 6.32 -3.95
C TYR A 94 -17.40 5.34 -5.10
N GLU A 95 -16.39 4.68 -5.67
CA GLU A 95 -16.57 3.63 -6.68
C GLU A 95 -16.95 2.29 -6.04
N ILE A 96 -16.84 2.19 -4.71
CA ILE A 96 -17.12 0.96 -3.98
C ILE A 96 -18.64 0.79 -3.89
N PRO A 97 -19.19 -0.34 -4.38
CA PRO A 97 -20.64 -0.51 -4.41
C PRO A 97 -21.22 -0.49 -2.99
N LEU A 98 -22.30 0.27 -2.79
CA LEU A 98 -23.00 0.37 -1.50
C LEU A 98 -23.86 -0.87 -1.21
N GLU A 99 -24.18 -1.65 -2.24
CA GLU A 99 -25.12 -2.76 -2.19
C GLU A 99 -24.54 -3.99 -1.48
N GLU A 100 -25.44 -4.76 -0.87
CA GLU A 100 -25.13 -6.03 -0.23
C GLU A 100 -24.67 -7.04 -1.28
N CYS A 101 -23.71 -7.89 -0.93
CA CYS A 101 -23.29 -8.94 -1.85
C CYS A 101 -24.37 -10.01 -1.99
N ASP A 102 -25.02 -10.08 -3.16
CA ASP A 102 -26.05 -11.09 -3.48
C ASP A 102 -25.55 -12.54 -3.40
N MET A 103 -24.24 -12.75 -3.53
CA MET A 103 -23.59 -14.06 -3.43
C MET A 103 -23.11 -14.41 -2.01
N CYS A 104 -23.39 -13.56 -1.01
CA CYS A 104 -22.98 -13.79 0.37
C CYS A 104 -24.20 -14.08 1.26
N PRO A 105 -24.29 -15.27 1.90
CA PRO A 105 -25.40 -15.60 2.81
C PRO A 105 -25.45 -14.68 4.05
N LYS A 106 -24.36 -13.96 4.36
CA LYS A 106 -24.29 -12.95 5.43
C LYS A 106 -24.64 -11.53 4.98
N LYS A 107 -24.98 -11.30 3.70
CA LYS A 107 -25.31 -9.97 3.16
C LYS A 107 -24.28 -8.88 3.52
N CYS A 108 -22.99 -9.17 3.29
CA CYS A 108 -21.94 -8.20 3.62
C CYS A 108 -22.17 -6.88 2.85
N LYS A 109 -22.33 -5.77 3.58
CA LYS A 109 -22.26 -4.42 3.00
C LYS A 109 -20.81 -4.16 2.60
N LYS A 110 -20.54 -4.08 1.30
CA LYS A 110 -19.18 -3.96 0.75
C LYS A 110 -18.40 -2.75 1.28
N VAL A 111 -19.10 -1.68 1.68
CA VAL A 111 -18.49 -0.47 2.27
C VAL A 111 -17.98 -0.67 3.70
N ASN A 112 -18.60 -1.54 4.48
CA ASN A 112 -18.22 -1.72 5.88
C ASN A 112 -16.92 -2.53 6.04
N ASN A 113 -16.43 -3.13 4.96
CA ASN A 113 -15.25 -4.00 4.94
C ASN A 113 -14.16 -3.47 4.00
N ILE A 114 -14.01 -2.14 3.91
CA ILE A 114 -12.98 -1.53 3.08
C ILE A 114 -11.66 -1.52 3.84
N TYR A 115 -10.58 -1.89 3.17
CA TYR A 115 -9.23 -1.67 3.65
C TYR A 115 -8.39 -0.93 2.61
N VAL A 116 -7.47 -0.12 3.10
CA VAL A 116 -6.56 0.68 2.28
C VAL A 116 -5.42 -0.20 1.78
N VAL A 117 -5.11 -0.05 0.49
CA VAL A 117 -3.93 -0.63 -0.14
C VAL A 117 -3.15 0.44 -0.87
N TYR A 118 -1.86 0.22 -1.07
CA TYR A 118 -0.96 1.22 -1.65
C TYR A 118 -0.40 0.72 -2.97
N ARG A 119 -0.73 1.40 -4.08
CA ARG A 119 -0.15 1.11 -5.40
C ARG A 119 1.13 1.90 -5.58
N VAL A 120 2.23 1.26 -5.93
CA VAL A 120 3.46 2.01 -6.20
C VAL A 120 3.35 2.76 -7.52
N LYS A 121 3.78 4.03 -7.52
CA LYS A 121 3.86 4.91 -8.68
C LYS A 121 5.23 5.56 -8.69
N LEU A 122 6.17 4.89 -9.35
CA LEU A 122 7.46 5.51 -9.67
C LEU A 122 7.31 6.21 -11.02
N ASP A 123 7.17 7.53 -10.99
CA ASP A 123 7.35 8.35 -12.20
C ASP A 123 8.78 8.09 -12.72
N GLU A 124 8.93 7.86 -14.02
CA GLU A 124 10.25 7.75 -14.68
C GLU A 124 11.01 9.08 -14.68
#